data_AF-A0A0X8JY92-F1
#
_entry.id   AF-A0A0X8JY92-F1
#
_cell.length_a   1.000
_cell.length_b   1.000
_cell.length_c   1.000
_cell.angle_alpha   90.00
_cell.angle_beta   90.00
_cell.angle_gamma   90.00
#
_symmetry.space_group_name_H-M   'P 1'
#
loop_
_entity.id
_entity.type
_entity.pdbx_description
1 polymer ?
#
loop_
_entity_poly.entity_id
_entity_poly.type
_entity_poly.pdbx_seq_one_letter_code
_entity_poly.pdbx_strand_id
1 'polypeptide(L)'
;MKRDIKKYYLYRFLVYRFEKLSCKNPSLKEIKPEKREKIVLEATRTSQKIILILGILYVLLNSAMFIYLKTSDFQNPLFMMYTDYIDYLGELINGEWGGSWRQKKASFLMIALVALPIVLIEGGPFFLVVLLVGNWTLKRKIRIEREDKGVESHG
;
A
#
# COMPACT_ATOMS: atom_id res chain seq x y z
N MET A 1 -6.09 22.65 -4.48
CA MET A 1 -6.83 21.87 -3.47
C MET A 1 -5.83 21.25 -2.48
N LYS A 2 -5.65 21.81 -1.27
CA LYS A 2 -4.78 21.23 -0.24
C LYS A 2 -5.44 19.96 0.30
N ARG A 3 -5.02 18.79 -0.16
CA ARG A 3 -5.48 17.50 0.38
C ARG A 3 -5.01 17.39 1.84
N ASP A 4 -5.92 17.12 2.76
CA ASP A 4 -5.61 16.92 4.17
C ASP A 4 -4.88 15.58 4.35
N ILE A 5 -3.55 15.65 4.38
CA ILE A 5 -2.65 14.50 4.50
C ILE A 5 -2.95 13.67 5.77
N LYS A 6 -3.51 14.30 6.81
CA LYS A 6 -3.79 13.64 8.09
C LYS A 6 -4.89 12.58 7.99
N LYS A 7 -5.76 12.67 6.97
CA LYS A 7 -6.84 11.69 6.73
C LYS A 7 -6.35 10.41 6.07
N TYR A 8 -5.15 10.39 5.50
CA TYR A 8 -4.65 9.23 4.77
C TYR A 8 -4.21 8.12 5.71
N TYR A 9 -4.47 6.87 5.30
CA TYR A 9 -4.03 5.67 6.02
C TYR A 9 -2.54 5.68 6.32
N LEU A 10 -1.70 6.06 5.34
CA LEU A 10 -0.25 6.08 5.50
C LEU A 10 0.19 7.03 6.60
N TYR A 11 -0.43 8.21 6.73
CA TYR A 11 -0.11 9.15 7.80
C TYR A 11 -0.43 8.54 9.17
N ARG A 12 -1.64 7.98 9.35
CA ARG A 12 -2.04 7.33 10.60
C ARG A 12 -1.13 6.15 10.96
N PHE A 13 -0.77 5.35 9.97
CA PHE A 13 0.21 4.28 10.13
C PHE A 13 1.56 4.82 10.63
N LEU A 14 2.08 5.89 10.04
CA LEU A 14 3.36 6.47 10.45
C LEU A 14 3.31 7.12 11.83
N VAL A 15 2.20 7.77 12.21
CA VAL A 15 1.99 8.29 13.57
C VAL A 15 2.10 7.17 14.60
N TYR A 16 1.36 6.08 14.37
CA TYR A 16 1.39 4.88 15.23
C TYR A 16 2.79 4.26 15.29
N ARG A 17 3.47 4.14 14.14
CA ARG A 17 4.83 3.60 14.09
C ARG A 17 5.83 4.48 14.83
N PHE A 18 5.71 5.80 14.72
CA PHE A 18 6.55 6.73 15.47
C PHE A 18 6.34 6.54 16.97
N GLU A 19 5.09 6.47 17.44
CA GLU A 19 4.76 6.26 18.85
C GLU A 19 5.35 4.96 19.40
N LYS A 20 5.21 3.87 18.63
CA LYS A 20 5.82 2.59 18.97
C LYS A 20 7.35 2.65 19.05
N LEU A 21 8.00 3.46 18.21
CA LEU A 21 9.43 3.70 18.28
C LEU A 21 9.82 4.58 19.49
N SER A 22 9.00 5.55 19.86
CA SER A 22 9.19 6.41 21.03
C SER A 22 9.04 5.66 22.35
N CYS A 23 8.15 4.66 22.43
CA CYS A 23 8.08 3.78 23.60
C CYS A 23 9.38 2.99 23.82
N LYS A 24 10.12 2.69 22.75
CA LYS A 24 11.39 1.95 22.81
C LYS A 24 12.62 2.84 22.97
N ASN A 25 12.52 4.14 22.68
CA ASN A 25 13.65 5.07 22.70
C ASN A 25 13.24 6.36 23.43
N PRO A 26 13.70 6.58 24.68
CA PRO A 26 13.37 7.77 25.46
C PRO A 26 13.70 9.10 24.75
N SER A 27 14.80 9.15 24.01
CA SER A 27 15.21 10.33 23.23
C SER A 27 14.20 10.76 22.15
N LEU A 28 13.32 9.87 21.70
CA LEU A 28 12.24 10.20 20.78
C LEU A 28 11.00 10.75 21.49
N LYS A 29 10.86 10.58 22.81
CA LYS A 29 9.80 11.21 23.61
C LYS A 29 10.10 12.68 23.91
N GLU A 30 11.38 13.04 23.97
CA GLU A 30 11.85 14.41 24.20
C GLU A 30 11.67 15.33 22.98
N ILE A 31 11.32 14.77 21.81
CA ILE A 31 11.02 15.57 20.63
C ILE A 31 9.69 16.30 20.84
N LYS A 32 9.74 17.64 20.75
CA LYS A 32 8.54 18.50 20.82
C LYS A 32 7.45 18.02 19.86
N PRO A 33 6.16 18.07 20.25
CA PRO A 33 5.06 17.55 19.44
C PRO A 33 4.98 18.17 18.04
N GLU A 34 5.30 19.46 17.92
CA GLU A 34 5.35 20.18 16.63
C GLU A 34 6.41 19.61 15.67
N LYS A 35 7.61 19.31 16.18
CA LYS A 35 8.69 18.70 15.39
C LYS A 35 8.34 17.28 14.98
N ARG A 36 7.75 16.49 15.90
CA ARG A 36 7.23 15.15 15.60
C ARG A 36 6.24 15.17 14.44
N GLU A 37 5.29 16.09 14.47
CA GLU A 37 4.29 16.21 13.41
C GLU A 37 4.93 16.54 12.06
N LYS A 38 5.89 17.47 12.02
CA LYS A 38 6.66 17.80 10.81
C LYS A 38 7.39 16.57 10.25
N ILE A 39 8.08 15.81 11.10
CA ILE A 39 8.81 14.59 10.70
C ILE A 39 7.86 13.57 10.07
N VAL A 40 6.71 13.30 10.71
CA VAL A 40 5.74 12.32 10.19
C VAL A 40 5.10 12.80 8.89
N LEU A 41 4.80 14.09 8.78
CA LEU A 41 4.21 14.68 7.58
C LEU A 41 5.17 14.65 6.39
N GLU A 42 6.44 14.99 6.61
CA GLU A 42 7.49 14.87 5.60
C GLU A 42 7.71 13.42 5.19
N ALA A 43 7.83 12.51 6.16
CA ALA A 43 7.96 11.08 5.88
C ALA A 43 6.78 10.58 5.03
N THR A 44 5.55 10.97 5.38
CA THR A 44 4.35 10.61 4.61
C THR A 44 4.44 11.10 3.16
N ARG A 45 4.81 12.36 2.94
CA ARG A 45 4.93 12.93 1.58
C ARG A 45 6.00 12.24 0.75
N THR A 46 7.17 12.01 1.33
CA THR A 46 8.27 11.31 0.66
C THR A 46 7.87 9.87 0.34
N SER A 47 7.28 9.14 1.29
CA SER A 47 6.79 7.78 1.07
C SER A 47 5.71 7.74 0.00
N GLN A 48 4.76 8.69 -0.04
CA GLN A 48 3.74 8.75 -1.10
C GLN A 48 4.34 8.87 -2.50
N LYS A 49 5.37 9.71 -2.67
CA LYS A 49 6.06 9.85 -3.97
C LYS A 49 6.75 8.54 -4.37
N ILE A 50 7.47 7.92 -3.44
CA ILE A 50 8.17 6.65 -3.69
C ILE A 50 7.15 5.54 -4.01
N ILE A 51 6.08 5.43 -3.22
CA ILE A 51 5.00 4.45 -3.42
C ILE A 51 4.33 4.64 -4.78
N LEU A 52 4.09 5.88 -5.21
CA LEU A 52 3.49 6.14 -6.52
C LEU A 52 4.38 5.60 -7.66
N ILE A 53 5.68 5.90 -7.61
CA ILE A 53 6.65 5.42 -8.60
C ILE A 53 6.72 3.89 -8.59
N LEU A 54 6.85 3.29 -7.39
CA LEU A 54 6.87 1.83 -7.25
C LEU A 54 5.56 1.19 -7.67
N GLY A 55 4.41 1.84 -7.46
CA GLY A 55 3.10 1.35 -7.86
C GLY A 55 2.95 1.30 -9.38
N ILE A 56 3.39 2.35 -10.08
CA ILE A 56 3.42 2.35 -11.55
C ILE A 56 4.32 1.22 -12.04
N LEU A 57 5.54 1.11 -11.49
CA LEU A 57 6.47 0.05 -11.87
C LEU A 57 5.91 -1.35 -11.59
N TYR A 58 5.26 -1.54 -10.43
CA TYR A 58 4.64 -2.80 -10.04
C TYR A 58 3.55 -3.22 -11.03
N VAL A 59 2.66 -2.30 -11.41
CA VAL A 59 1.62 -2.58 -12.40
C VAL A 59 2.22 -2.93 -13.75
N LEU A 60 3.22 -2.17 -14.22
CA LEU A 60 3.88 -2.46 -15.51
C LEU A 60 4.56 -3.83 -15.53
N LEU A 61 5.28 -4.18 -14.46
CA LEU A 61 5.95 -5.48 -14.35
C LEU A 61 4.96 -6.64 -14.28
N ASN A 62 3.92 -6.53 -13.45
CA ASN A 62 2.91 -7.59 -13.35
C ASN A 62 2.15 -7.75 -14.67
N SER A 63 1.79 -6.66 -15.35
CA SER A 63 1.15 -6.73 -16.67
C SER A 63 2.06 -7.39 -17.71
N ALA A 64 3.34 -7.01 -17.76
CA ALA A 64 4.30 -7.61 -18.69
C ALA A 64 4.50 -9.11 -18.40
N MET A 65 4.61 -9.48 -17.12
CA MET A 65 4.72 -10.86 -16.68
C MET A 65 3.46 -11.67 -17.04
N PHE A 66 2.27 -11.10 -16.83
CA PHE A 66 1.01 -11.76 -17.16
C PHE A 66 0.86 -12.01 -18.66
N ILE A 67 1.20 -11.01 -19.50
CA ILE A 67 1.22 -11.16 -20.96
C ILE A 67 2.21 -12.24 -21.36
N TYR A 68 3.44 -12.19 -20.83
CA TYR A 68 4.46 -13.19 -21.11
C TYR A 68 3.96 -14.60 -20.80
N LEU A 69 3.42 -14.82 -19.60
CA LEU A 69 2.91 -16.13 -19.16
C LEU A 69 1.74 -16.61 -20.04
N LYS A 70 0.80 -15.74 -20.44
CA LYS A 70 -0.29 -16.10 -21.38
C LYS A 70 0.22 -16.47 -22.78
N THR A 71 1.30 -15.84 -23.25
CA THR A 71 1.85 -16.10 -24.61
C THR A 71 2.86 -17.23 -24.66
N SER A 72 3.44 -17.60 -23.53
CA SER A 72 4.41 -18.70 -23.43
C SER A 72 3.72 -20.06 -23.38
N ASP A 73 4.37 -21.11 -23.88
CA ASP A 73 3.92 -22.51 -23.70
C ASP A 73 4.06 -23.02 -22.25
N PHE A 74 4.33 -22.12 -21.30
CA PHE A 74 4.53 -22.43 -19.89
C PHE A 74 3.19 -22.71 -19.19
N GLN A 75 2.69 -23.93 -19.36
CA GLN A 75 1.45 -24.40 -18.74
C GLN A 75 1.65 -24.83 -17.28
N ASN A 76 1.94 -23.86 -16.40
CA ASN A 76 1.95 -24.12 -14.97
C ASN A 76 0.49 -24.30 -14.46
N PRO A 77 0.15 -25.42 -13.79
CA PRO A 77 -1.19 -25.67 -13.27
C PRO A 77 -1.74 -24.54 -12.38
N LEU A 78 -0.87 -23.88 -11.59
CA LEU A 78 -1.28 -22.75 -10.74
C LEU A 78 -1.64 -21.51 -11.56
N PHE A 79 -0.90 -21.25 -12.65
CA PHE A 79 -1.18 -20.13 -13.53
C PHE A 79 -2.49 -20.37 -14.30
N MET A 80 -2.70 -21.58 -14.80
CA MET A 80 -3.96 -21.96 -15.48
C MET A 80 -5.16 -21.81 -14.53
N MET A 81 -5.07 -22.37 -13.31
CA MET A 81 -6.11 -22.19 -12.30
C MET A 81 -6.40 -20.71 -12.01
N TYR A 82 -5.35 -19.88 -11.94
CA TYR A 82 -5.51 -18.45 -11.75
C TYR A 82 -6.19 -17.77 -12.93
N THR A 83 -5.79 -18.07 -14.17
CA THR A 83 -6.40 -17.48 -15.36
C THR A 83 -7.84 -17.93 -15.54
N ASP A 84 -8.16 -19.20 -15.28
CA ASP A 84 -9.53 -19.72 -15.33
C ASP A 84 -10.42 -19.01 -14.30
N TYR A 85 -9.87 -18.73 -13.12
CA TYR A 85 -10.56 -17.97 -12.08
C TYR A 85 -10.82 -16.50 -12.49
N ILE A 86 -9.84 -15.86 -13.14
CA ILE A 86 -9.99 -14.51 -13.69
C ILE A 86 -11.05 -14.49 -14.79
N ASP A 87 -11.02 -15.46 -15.70
CA ASP A 87 -11.96 -15.57 -16.82
C ASP A 87 -13.39 -15.79 -16.28
N TYR A 88 -13.57 -16.69 -15.29
CA TYR A 88 -14.83 -16.88 -14.56
C TYR A 88 -15.35 -15.60 -13.91
N LEU A 89 -14.49 -14.85 -13.22
CA LEU A 89 -14.88 -13.56 -12.63
C LEU A 89 -15.28 -12.56 -13.73
N GLY A 90 -14.58 -12.54 -14.86
CA GLY A 90 -14.91 -11.73 -16.02
C GLY A 90 -16.31 -12.05 -16.56
N GLU A 91 -16.67 -13.32 -16.67
CA GLU A 91 -18.02 -13.75 -17.05
C GLU A 91 -19.07 -13.30 -16.02
N LEU A 92 -18.78 -13.43 -14.73
CA LEU A 92 -19.68 -13.02 -13.65
C LEU A 92 -19.95 -11.50 -13.67
N ILE A 93 -18.92 -10.69 -13.96
CA ILE A 93 -19.03 -9.24 -14.07
C ILE A 93 -19.83 -8.83 -15.31
N ASN A 94 -19.60 -9.48 -16.45
CA ASN A 94 -20.23 -9.11 -17.73
C ASN A 94 -21.60 -9.79 -17.96
N GLY A 95 -21.95 -10.79 -17.15
CA GLY A 95 -23.23 -11.51 -17.23
C GLY A 95 -24.43 -10.72 -16.69
N GLU A 96 -25.57 -11.40 -16.56
CA GLU A 96 -26.80 -10.77 -16.03
C GLU A 96 -26.81 -10.68 -14.50
N TRP A 97 -27.07 -9.49 -13.97
CA TRP A 97 -27.10 -9.23 -12.51
C TRP A 97 -28.51 -9.35 -11.90
N GLY A 98 -29.47 -9.86 -12.69
CA GLY A 98 -30.86 -9.96 -12.33
C GLY A 98 -31.68 -8.68 -12.57
N GLY A 99 -32.99 -8.86 -12.73
CA GLY A 99 -33.92 -7.79 -13.09
C GLY A 99 -34.30 -6.87 -11.92
N SER A 100 -34.28 -7.36 -10.68
CA SER A 100 -34.68 -6.59 -9.49
C SER A 100 -33.50 -5.93 -8.78
N TRP A 101 -33.77 -4.83 -8.06
CA TRP A 101 -32.76 -4.13 -7.25
C TRP A 101 -32.10 -5.02 -6.18
N ARG A 102 -32.87 -5.92 -5.58
CA ARG A 102 -32.38 -6.87 -4.57
C ARG A 102 -31.42 -7.89 -5.19
N GLN A 103 -31.74 -8.40 -6.37
CA GLN A 103 -30.86 -9.32 -7.10
C GLN A 103 -29.55 -8.64 -7.50
N LYS A 104 -29.62 -7.41 -8.04
CA LYS A 104 -28.42 -6.63 -8.38
C LYS A 104 -27.47 -6.44 -7.20
N LYS A 105 -28.01 -6.13 -6.01
CA LYS A 105 -27.21 -6.04 -4.78
C LYS A 105 -26.56 -7.37 -4.38
N ALA A 106 -27.30 -8.48 -4.50
CA ALA A 106 -26.77 -9.80 -4.19
C ALA A 106 -25.67 -10.22 -5.16
N SER A 107 -25.87 -10.01 -6.48
CA SER A 107 -24.86 -10.29 -7.51
C SER A 107 -23.61 -9.45 -7.32
N PHE A 108 -23.75 -8.15 -7.01
CA PHE A 108 -22.60 -7.31 -6.70
C PHE A 108 -21.80 -7.84 -5.49
N LEU A 109 -22.48 -8.25 -4.43
CA LEU A 109 -21.82 -8.78 -3.23
C LEU A 109 -21.11 -10.11 -3.51
N MET A 110 -21.71 -10.98 -4.32
CA MET A 110 -21.07 -12.21 -4.80
C MET A 110 -19.82 -11.91 -5.62
N ILE A 111 -19.91 -11.00 -6.61
CA ILE A 111 -18.76 -10.56 -7.41
C ILE A 111 -17.66 -10.01 -6.50
N ALA A 112 -18.00 -9.20 -5.50
CA ALA A 112 -17.02 -8.65 -4.57
C ALA A 112 -16.33 -9.74 -3.73
N LEU A 113 -17.05 -10.79 -3.32
CA LEU A 113 -16.47 -11.92 -2.59
C LEU A 113 -15.54 -12.75 -3.48
N VAL A 114 -15.93 -13.01 -4.73
CA VAL A 114 -15.12 -13.74 -5.71
C VAL A 114 -13.90 -12.91 -6.16
N ALA A 115 -14.00 -11.58 -6.20
CA ALA A 115 -12.87 -10.72 -6.54
C ALA A 115 -11.84 -10.60 -5.40
N LEU A 116 -12.24 -10.86 -4.14
CA LEU A 116 -11.42 -10.61 -2.96
C LEU A 116 -10.09 -11.38 -2.98
N PRO A 117 -10.02 -12.69 -3.32
CA PRO A 117 -8.77 -13.42 -3.44
C PRO A 117 -7.79 -12.80 -4.44
N ILE A 118 -8.28 -12.31 -5.58
CA ILE A 118 -7.43 -11.66 -6.59
C ILE A 118 -6.83 -10.37 -6.03
N VAL A 119 -7.64 -9.54 -5.38
CA VAL A 119 -7.16 -8.31 -4.74
C VAL A 119 -6.11 -8.61 -3.66
N LEU A 120 -6.25 -9.71 -2.93
CA LEU A 120 -5.26 -10.12 -1.93
C LEU A 120 -3.97 -10.64 -2.57
N ILE A 121 -4.06 -11.47 -3.60
CA ILE A 121 -2.89 -12.05 -4.30
C ILE A 121 -2.11 -10.95 -5.02
N GLU A 122 -2.80 -10.08 -5.75
CA GLU A 122 -2.17 -9.02 -6.55
C GLU A 122 -1.81 -7.79 -5.71
N GLY A 123 -2.70 -7.37 -4.82
CA GLY A 123 -2.54 -6.16 -4.01
C GLY A 123 -1.74 -6.37 -2.73
N GLY A 124 -1.77 -7.58 -2.15
CA GLY A 124 -1.09 -7.91 -0.90
C GLY A 124 0.42 -7.68 -0.92
N PRO A 125 1.16 -8.19 -1.93
CA PRO A 125 2.59 -7.95 -2.05
C PRO A 125 2.93 -6.46 -2.15
N PHE A 126 2.16 -5.70 -2.94
CA PHE A 126 2.36 -4.25 -3.05
C PHE A 126 2.04 -3.51 -1.74
N PHE A 127 1.01 -3.95 -1.01
CA PHE A 127 0.70 -3.40 0.30
C PHE A 127 1.85 -3.58 1.30
N LEU A 128 2.55 -4.72 1.28
CA LEU A 128 3.76 -4.91 2.09
C LEU A 128 4.86 -3.91 1.72
N VAL A 129 5.08 -3.65 0.42
CA VAL A 129 6.04 -2.65 -0.05
C VAL A 129 5.68 -1.26 0.49
N VAL A 130 4.40 -0.89 0.48
CA VAL A 130 3.90 0.38 1.05
C VAL A 130 4.29 0.52 2.53
N LEU A 131 4.05 -0.52 3.34
CA LEU A 131 4.37 -0.51 4.76
C LEU A 131 5.89 -0.42 5.00
N LEU A 132 6.69 -1.14 4.21
CA LEU A 132 8.15 -1.13 4.29
C LEU A 132 8.74 0.24 3.95
N VAL A 133 8.30 0.83 2.83
CA VAL A 133 8.74 2.17 2.40
C VAL A 133 8.38 3.21 3.45
N GLY A 134 7.16 3.19 3.97
CA GLY A 134 6.74 4.08 5.04
C GLY A 134 7.65 3.99 6.27
N ASN A 135 7.85 2.78 6.77
CA ASN A 135 8.70 2.53 7.94
C ASN A 135 10.17 2.93 7.70
N TRP A 136 10.69 2.69 6.50
CA TRP A 136 12.05 3.06 6.12
C TRP A 136 12.22 4.59 6.06
N THR A 137 11.32 5.30 5.37
CA THR A 137 11.36 6.76 5.26
C THR A 137 11.28 7.42 6.63
N LEU A 138 10.40 6.91 7.52
CA LEU A 138 10.26 7.41 8.89
C LEU A 138 11.56 7.27 9.68
N LYS A 139 12.19 6.07 9.65
CA LYS A 139 13.47 5.84 10.34
C LYS A 139 14.58 6.74 9.80
N ARG A 140 14.64 6.93 8.49
CA ARG A 140 15.62 7.82 7.85
C ARG A 140 15.46 9.26 8.33
N LYS A 141 14.24 9.79 8.35
CA LYS A 141 13.95 11.15 8.84
C LYS A 141 14.26 11.33 10.32
N ILE A 142 13.96 10.33 11.15
CA ILE A 142 14.32 10.34 12.57
C ILE A 142 15.85 10.38 12.77
N ARG A 143 16.61 9.64 11.95
CA ARG A 143 18.08 9.61 12.04
C ARG A 143 18.68 10.99 11.75
N ILE A 144 18.22 11.64 10.67
CA ILE A 144 18.69 12.98 10.28
C ILE A 144 18.45 14.00 11.40
N GLU A 145 17.24 14.04 11.99
CA GLU A 145 16.95 14.97 13.10
C GLU A 145 17.85 14.73 14.33
N ARG A 146 18.31 13.50 14.57
CA ARG A 146 19.25 13.22 15.67
C ARG A 146 20.67 13.68 15.35
N GLU A 147 21.11 13.49 14.11
CA GLU A 147 22.42 13.94 13.65
C GLU A 147 22.51 15.47 13.72
N ASP A 148 21.47 16.18 13.28
CA ASP A 148 21.39 17.65 13.35
C ASP A 148 21.48 18.16 14.82
N LYS A 149 20.79 17.51 15.76
CA LYS A 149 20.89 17.84 17.19
C LYS A 149 22.26 17.55 17.82
N GLY A 150 22.95 16.51 17.34
CA GLY A 150 24.30 16.20 17.78
C GLY A 150 25.29 17.28 17.35
N VAL A 151 25.09 17.87 16.18
CA VAL A 151 25.93 18.96 15.66
C VAL A 151 25.68 20.28 16.41
N GLU A 152 24.42 20.61 16.75
CA GLU A 152 24.10 21.81 17.54
C GLU A 152 24.61 21.75 19.00
N SER A 153 24.81 20.55 19.57
CA SER A 153 25.31 20.38 20.94
C SER A 153 26.83 20.51 21.08
N HIS A 154 27.56 20.53 19.96
CA HIS A 154 29.03 20.57 19.93
C HIS A 154 29.60 21.86 19.31
N GLY A 155 28.75 22.84 19.01
CA GLY A 155 29.13 24.16 18.50
C GLY A 155 29.14 25.23 19.58
#